data_AF-A0ABD0X8W5-F1
#
_entry.id   AF-A0ABD0X8W5-F1
#
_cell.length_a   1.000
_cell.length_b   1.000
_cell.length_c   1.000
_cell.angle_alpha   90.00
_cell.angle_beta   90.00
_cell.angle_gamma   90.00
#
_symmetry.space_group_name_H-M   'P 1'
#
loop_
_entity.id
_entity.type
_entity.pdbx_description
1 polymer ?
#
loop_
_entity_poly.entity_id
_entity_poly.type
_entity_poly.pdbx_seq_one_letter_code
_entity_poly.pdbx_strand_id
1 'polypeptide(L)'
;MKAAELVCPEKRQAFANISLTRNTIAERISELSADLHSQLKQRVKSFIAFSVAIDESTDITDVAQLAIFIRGVDETLTVTEEFLQLVPMMDTTTAEDIFGSVVAALDRVGVDWSRAVSLATDSAPSMVGKKAGVATKFKDKVQALNGGDRFWTFHCILHQEALCCKSLKMDHVMEVVVRTVNFIRSRGLNHRQFDKLLSDSNITHSLPYHTEVRWLSRGAVLRHFFDLREEIGQFMEKKGKPVLELQSQEWLRDLAFLVDITEHLNNLNKMLQGRKKVVTQFSDNIHAFKLKLTLWEMQLANGNPAHFPLSERCV
;
A
#
# COMPACT_ATOMS: atom_id res chain seq x y z
N MET A 1 28.52 10.42 -15.36
CA MET A 1 29.29 10.65 -16.61
C MET A 1 28.70 9.93 -17.82
N LYS A 2 28.57 8.59 -17.85
CA LYS A 2 27.95 7.86 -18.98
C LYS A 2 26.57 8.38 -19.41
N ALA A 3 25.69 8.74 -18.47
CA ALA A 3 24.40 9.33 -18.79
C ALA A 3 24.50 10.72 -19.46
N ALA A 4 25.44 11.56 -19.01
CA ALA A 4 25.66 12.88 -19.61
C ALA A 4 26.25 12.77 -21.03
N GLU A 5 27.12 11.78 -21.26
CA GLU A 5 27.67 11.47 -22.59
C GLU A 5 26.61 11.02 -23.60
N LEU A 6 25.52 10.41 -23.12
CA LEU A 6 24.42 9.93 -23.97
C LEU A 6 23.34 11.00 -24.20
N VAL A 7 23.09 11.87 -23.21
CA VAL A 7 21.95 12.80 -23.23
C VAL A 7 22.33 14.22 -23.67
N CYS A 8 23.52 14.70 -23.30
CA CYS A 8 24.00 16.05 -23.63
C CYS A 8 25.54 16.10 -23.65
N PRO A 9 26.18 15.44 -24.64
CA PRO A 9 27.63 15.30 -24.70
C PRO A 9 28.37 16.64 -24.69
N GLU A 10 27.79 17.69 -25.26
CA GLU A 10 28.30 19.06 -25.28
C GLU A 10 28.40 19.71 -23.88
N LYS A 11 27.64 19.23 -22.89
CA LYS A 11 27.69 19.72 -21.50
C LYS A 11 28.46 18.80 -20.56
N ARG A 12 29.13 17.76 -21.08
CA ARG A 12 29.89 16.78 -20.27
C ARG A 12 30.82 17.42 -19.25
N GLN A 13 31.58 18.44 -19.65
CA GLN A 13 32.52 19.13 -18.76
C GLN A 13 31.81 19.85 -17.61
N ALA A 14 30.63 20.42 -17.87
CA ALA A 14 29.81 21.05 -16.84
C ALA A 14 29.35 20.03 -15.79
N PHE A 15 28.95 18.82 -16.21
CA PHE A 15 28.60 17.73 -15.28
C PHE A 15 29.80 17.16 -14.54
N ALA A 16 30.98 17.11 -15.17
CA ALA A 16 32.23 16.69 -14.52
C ALA A 16 32.66 17.65 -13.41
N ASN A 17 32.35 18.94 -13.57
CA ASN A 17 32.68 19.98 -12.60
C ASN A 17 31.66 20.10 -11.45
N ILE A 18 30.58 19.30 -11.47
CA ILE A 18 29.63 19.26 -10.35
C ILE A 18 30.28 18.55 -9.17
N SER A 19 30.48 19.28 -8.07
CA SER A 19 30.83 18.68 -6.78
C SER A 19 29.74 17.72 -6.33
N LEU A 20 30.11 16.45 -6.16
CA LEU A 20 29.26 15.37 -5.64
C LEU A 20 29.64 15.01 -4.19
N THR A 21 30.27 15.94 -3.47
CA THR A 21 30.54 15.72 -2.05
C THR A 21 29.23 15.59 -1.29
N ARG A 22 29.26 14.84 -0.18
CA ARG A 22 28.08 14.65 0.68
C ARG A 22 27.43 15.98 1.08
N ASN A 23 28.24 16.98 1.43
CA ASN A 23 27.76 18.30 1.87
C ASN A 23 27.08 19.05 0.72
N THR A 24 27.72 19.10 -0.47
CA THR A 24 27.11 19.76 -1.65
C THR A 24 25.80 19.09 -2.05
N ILE A 25 25.71 17.76 -1.98
CA ILE A 25 24.46 17.04 -2.28
C ILE A 25 23.39 17.38 -1.23
N ALA A 26 23.73 17.41 0.06
CA ALA A 26 22.80 17.74 1.14
C ALA A 26 22.28 19.18 1.03
N GLU A 27 23.15 20.14 0.71
CA GLU A 27 22.76 21.54 0.46
C GLU A 27 21.80 21.64 -0.73
N ARG A 28 22.09 20.98 -1.85
CA ARG A 28 21.19 20.96 -3.03
C ARG A 28 19.83 20.35 -2.72
N ILE A 29 19.79 19.26 -1.95
CA ILE A 29 18.52 18.67 -1.51
C ILE A 29 17.75 19.67 -0.64
N SER A 30 18.44 20.40 0.24
CA SER A 30 17.83 21.41 1.11
C SER A 30 17.27 22.59 0.33
N GLU A 31 18.01 23.11 -0.65
CA GLU A 31 17.58 24.18 -1.54
C GLU A 31 16.37 23.77 -2.38
N LEU A 32 16.40 22.57 -3.00
CA LEU A 32 15.27 22.04 -3.75
C LEU A 32 14.04 21.83 -2.85
N SER A 33 14.24 21.33 -1.64
CA SER A 33 13.16 21.16 -0.67
C SER A 33 12.55 22.51 -0.26
N ALA A 34 13.37 23.54 -0.07
CA ALA A 34 12.90 24.88 0.28
C ALA A 34 12.10 25.52 -0.87
N ASP A 35 12.58 25.37 -2.10
CA ASP A 35 11.88 25.85 -3.30
C ASP A 35 10.53 25.13 -3.49
N LEU A 36 10.51 23.79 -3.43
CA LEU A 36 9.28 22.99 -3.50
C LEU A 36 8.28 23.39 -2.41
N HIS A 37 8.76 23.62 -1.18
CA HIS A 37 7.92 24.06 -0.09
C HIS A 37 7.35 25.47 -0.33
N SER A 38 8.13 26.39 -0.90
CA SER A 38 7.68 27.73 -1.28
C SER A 38 6.58 27.67 -2.36
N GLN A 39 6.80 26.86 -3.41
CA GLN A 39 5.82 26.65 -4.46
C GLN A 39 4.52 26.04 -3.91
N LEU A 40 4.62 25.06 -3.01
CA LEU A 40 3.46 24.47 -2.34
C LEU A 40 2.69 25.52 -1.53
N LYS A 41 3.36 26.35 -0.73
CA LYS A 41 2.72 27.45 0.02
C LYS A 41 1.95 28.41 -0.89
N GLN A 42 2.54 28.77 -2.03
CA GLN A 42 1.88 29.66 -2.98
C GLN A 42 0.64 29.00 -3.58
N ARG A 43 0.71 27.71 -3.90
CA ARG A 43 -0.39 26.94 -4.48
C ARG A 43 -1.52 26.69 -3.48
N VAL A 44 -1.20 26.42 -2.22
CA VAL A 44 -2.22 26.23 -1.16
C VAL A 44 -3.13 27.45 -1.03
N LYS A 45 -2.59 28.66 -1.18
CA LYS A 45 -3.37 29.91 -1.09
C LYS A 45 -4.43 30.06 -2.18
N SER A 46 -4.25 29.42 -3.34
CA SER A 46 -5.21 29.49 -4.44
C SER A 46 -6.33 28.44 -4.33
N PHE A 47 -6.26 27.50 -3.39
CA PHE A 47 -7.27 26.45 -3.25
C PHE A 47 -8.60 27.03 -2.79
N ILE A 48 -9.66 26.84 -3.55
CA ILE A 48 -11.04 27.16 -3.14
C ILE A 48 -11.63 26.06 -2.25
N ALA A 49 -11.10 24.85 -2.34
CA ALA A 49 -11.39 23.72 -1.46
C ALA A 49 -10.19 22.79 -1.39
N PHE A 50 -9.98 22.13 -0.25
CA PHE A 50 -8.96 21.10 -0.13
C PHE A 50 -9.36 19.96 0.81
N SER A 51 -8.69 18.84 0.61
CA SER A 51 -8.80 17.62 1.40
C SER A 51 -7.42 17.18 1.87
N VAL A 52 -7.40 16.45 2.98
CA VAL A 52 -6.17 15.94 3.59
C VAL A 52 -6.25 14.42 3.63
N ALA A 53 -5.15 13.74 3.33
CA ALA A 53 -5.00 12.32 3.58
C ALA A 53 -3.82 12.10 4.51
N ILE A 54 -4.01 11.27 5.53
CA ILE A 54 -2.96 10.89 6.48
C ILE A 54 -2.84 9.38 6.54
N ASP A 55 -1.59 8.92 6.62
CA ASP A 55 -1.23 7.51 6.73
C ASP A 55 -0.10 7.38 7.76
N GLU A 56 -0.23 6.42 8.66
CA GLU A 56 0.78 6.13 9.69
C GLU A 56 1.46 4.82 9.34
N SER A 57 2.79 4.80 9.34
CA SER A 57 3.56 3.58 9.14
C SER A 57 4.77 3.55 10.05
N THR A 58 5.07 2.39 10.64
CA THR A 58 6.28 2.20 11.45
C THR A 58 7.47 1.92 10.54
N ASP A 59 8.54 2.68 10.71
CA ASP A 59 9.79 2.45 9.98
C ASP A 59 10.64 1.32 10.59
N ILE A 60 11.78 1.01 9.97
CA ILE A 60 12.69 -0.06 10.42
C ILE A 60 13.38 0.24 11.77
N THR A 61 13.25 1.46 12.28
CA THR A 61 13.80 1.90 13.56
C THR A 61 12.73 1.93 14.66
N ASP A 62 11.57 1.32 14.40
CA ASP A 62 10.40 1.28 15.27
C ASP A 62 9.80 2.68 15.56
N VAL A 63 10.14 3.69 14.76
CA VAL A 63 9.56 5.03 14.86
C VAL A 63 8.36 5.11 13.92
N ALA A 64 7.20 5.48 14.46
CA ALA A 64 6.02 5.74 13.64
C ALA A 64 6.22 7.02 12.82
N GLN A 65 5.93 6.95 11.53
CA GLN A 65 6.04 8.05 10.58
C GLN A 65 4.64 8.39 10.08
N LEU A 66 4.22 9.63 10.31
CA LEU A 66 2.97 10.17 9.81
C LEU A 66 3.20 10.86 8.48
N ALA A 67 2.68 10.28 7.40
CA ALA A 67 2.67 10.88 6.08
C ALA A 67 1.42 11.75 5.92
N ILE A 68 1.60 13.00 5.50
CA ILE A 68 0.50 13.94 5.27
C ILE A 68 0.49 14.35 3.80
N PHE A 69 -0.66 14.22 3.16
CA PHE A 69 -0.92 14.66 1.79
C PHE A 69 -2.02 15.71 1.79
N ILE A 70 -1.89 16.68 0.89
CA ILE A 70 -2.92 17.69 0.63
C ILE A 70 -3.37 17.58 -0.82
N ARG A 71 -4.68 17.56 -1.03
CA ARG A 71 -5.29 17.60 -2.36
C ARG A 71 -6.25 18.78 -2.43
N GLY A 72 -5.92 19.77 -3.24
CA GLY A 72 -6.69 21.00 -3.41
C GLY A 72 -7.17 21.20 -4.83
N VAL A 73 -8.18 22.05 -4.97
CA VAL A 73 -8.69 22.53 -6.25
C VAL A 73 -8.71 24.05 -6.24
N ASP A 74 -8.25 24.68 -7.32
CA ASP A 74 -8.26 26.14 -7.47
C ASP A 74 -9.50 26.66 -8.23
N GLU A 75 -9.58 27.97 -8.43
CA GLU A 75 -10.68 28.63 -9.16
C GLU A 75 -10.82 28.17 -10.63
N THR A 76 -9.75 27.63 -11.22
CA THR A 76 -9.77 27.08 -12.59
C THR A 76 -10.23 25.62 -12.63
N LEU A 77 -10.61 25.06 -11.48
CA LEU A 77 -10.93 23.65 -11.27
C LEU A 77 -9.73 22.72 -11.50
N THR A 78 -8.51 23.24 -11.41
CA THR A 78 -7.29 22.43 -11.51
C THR A 78 -7.03 21.74 -10.19
N VAL A 79 -7.01 20.40 -10.22
CA VAL A 79 -6.72 19.57 -9.04
C VAL A 79 -5.22 19.40 -8.88
N THR A 80 -4.72 19.72 -7.69
CA THR A 80 -3.33 19.47 -7.28
C THR A 80 -3.33 18.51 -6.10
N GLU A 81 -2.46 17.50 -6.15
CA GLU A 81 -2.22 16.55 -5.06
C GLU A 81 -0.73 16.55 -4.76
N GLU A 82 -0.35 16.90 -3.54
CA GLU A 82 1.04 17.06 -3.14
C GLU A 82 1.30 16.39 -1.79
N PHE A 83 2.52 15.87 -1.66
CA PHE A 83 3.04 15.42 -0.38
C PHE A 83 3.43 16.63 0.46
N LEU A 84 2.88 16.74 1.67
CA LEU A 84 3.09 17.88 2.55
C LEU A 84 4.31 17.68 3.44
N GLN A 85 4.32 16.60 4.22
CA GLN A 85 5.37 16.33 5.19
C GLN A 85 5.34 14.86 5.65
N LEU A 86 6.51 14.33 5.99
CA LEU A 86 6.67 13.14 6.84
C LEU A 86 7.00 13.62 8.25
N VAL A 87 6.20 13.25 9.24
CA VAL A 87 6.41 13.64 10.64
C VAL A 87 6.78 12.41 11.45
N PRO A 88 8.00 12.34 12.03
CA PRO A 88 8.34 11.27 12.95
C PRO A 88 7.60 11.48 14.28
N MET A 89 6.92 10.43 14.74
CA MET A 89 6.20 10.40 16.01
C MET A 89 7.13 9.78 17.06
N MET A 90 7.85 10.64 17.79
CA MET A 90 8.99 10.22 18.63
C MET A 90 8.57 9.60 19.98
N ASP A 91 7.43 9.98 20.52
CA ASP A 91 6.98 9.55 21.86
C ASP A 91 5.75 8.63 21.77
N THR A 92 4.59 9.22 21.44
CA THR A 92 3.32 8.52 21.37
C THR A 92 2.60 8.79 20.05
N THR A 93 1.73 7.87 19.66
CA THR A 93 0.86 7.97 18.48
C THR A 93 -0.60 8.15 18.90
N THR A 94 -0.84 8.96 19.94
CA THR A 94 -2.20 9.24 20.35
C THR A 94 -2.90 10.10 19.32
N ALA A 95 -4.23 10.12 19.36
CA ALA A 95 -5.03 10.98 18.50
C ALA A 95 -4.69 12.47 18.67
N GLU A 96 -4.23 12.89 19.86
CA GLU A 96 -3.81 14.27 20.11
C GLU A 96 -2.50 14.60 19.40
N ASP A 97 -1.50 13.71 19.51
CA ASP A 97 -0.18 13.90 18.91
C ASP A 97 -0.26 13.96 17.39
N ILE A 98 -1.03 13.04 16.80
CA ILE A 98 -1.26 12.99 15.36
C ILE A 98 -2.00 14.27 14.92
N PHE A 99 -3.07 14.65 15.62
CA PHE A 99 -3.82 15.86 15.29
C PHE A 99 -2.96 17.12 15.38
N GLY A 100 -2.18 17.27 16.45
CA GLY A 100 -1.25 18.39 16.63
C GLY A 100 -0.21 18.47 15.51
N SER A 101 0.35 17.32 15.10
CA SER A 101 1.29 17.23 14.00
C SER A 101 0.69 17.64 12.65
N VAL A 102 -0.55 17.18 12.38
CA VAL A 102 -1.31 17.55 11.17
C VAL A 102 -1.60 19.05 11.15
N VAL A 103 -2.09 19.61 12.26
CA VAL A 103 -2.38 21.05 12.37
C VAL A 103 -1.11 21.86 12.15
N ALA A 104 0.00 21.51 12.83
CA ALA A 104 1.27 22.21 12.67
C ALA A 104 1.80 22.17 11.22
N ALA A 105 1.65 21.05 10.52
CA ALA A 105 2.07 20.93 9.13
C ALA A 105 1.22 21.79 8.18
N LEU A 106 -0.11 21.78 8.37
CA LEU A 106 -1.06 22.55 7.55
C LEU A 106 -0.95 24.06 7.81
N ASP A 107 -0.81 24.47 9.08
CA ASP A 107 -0.61 25.87 9.45
C ASP A 107 0.71 26.42 8.91
N ARG A 108 1.76 25.61 8.87
CA ARG A 108 3.07 26.00 8.30
C ARG A 108 2.97 26.36 6.82
N VAL A 109 2.08 25.72 6.06
CA VAL A 109 1.83 26.06 4.67
C VAL A 109 0.74 27.11 4.45
N GLY A 110 0.07 27.53 5.53
CA GLY A 110 -0.91 28.60 5.52
C GLY A 110 -2.22 28.23 4.84
N VAL A 111 -2.74 27.02 5.12
CA VAL A 111 -4.08 26.63 4.64
C VAL A 111 -5.16 27.55 5.22
N ASP A 112 -6.20 27.82 4.44
CA ASP A 112 -7.44 28.39 4.94
C ASP A 112 -8.37 27.27 5.40
N TRP A 113 -8.37 26.96 6.70
CA TRP A 113 -9.16 25.87 7.28
C TRP A 113 -10.66 25.91 6.97
N SER A 114 -11.22 27.10 6.67
CA SER A 114 -12.63 27.20 6.27
C SER A 114 -12.93 26.46 4.95
N ARG A 115 -11.90 26.25 4.11
CA ARG A 115 -11.97 25.57 2.81
C ARG A 115 -11.69 24.08 2.88
N ALA A 116 -11.44 23.52 4.07
CA ALA A 116 -11.23 22.10 4.24
C ALA A 116 -12.57 21.34 4.06
N VAL A 117 -12.60 20.36 3.15
CA VAL A 117 -13.83 19.60 2.84
C VAL A 117 -13.79 18.14 3.32
N SER A 118 -12.60 17.56 3.46
CA SER A 118 -12.49 16.18 3.92
C SER A 118 -11.14 15.78 4.51
N LEU A 119 -11.16 14.70 5.30
CA LEU A 119 -10.00 13.98 5.80
C LEU A 119 -10.13 12.49 5.44
N ALA A 120 -9.07 11.89 4.89
CA ALA A 120 -8.95 10.46 4.69
C ALA A 120 -7.90 9.85 5.65
N THR A 121 -8.25 8.76 6.33
CA THR A 121 -7.36 8.04 7.25
C THR A 121 -7.44 6.52 7.05
N ASP A 122 -6.41 5.79 7.49
CA ASP A 122 -6.38 4.32 7.53
C ASP A 122 -7.32 3.72 8.60
N SER A 123 -8.11 4.53 9.30
CA SER A 123 -9.11 4.08 10.26
C SER A 123 -8.59 3.30 11.47
N ALA A 124 -7.31 3.46 11.83
CA ALA A 124 -6.81 3.00 13.12
C ALA A 124 -7.67 3.58 14.28
N PRO A 125 -7.77 2.90 15.44
CA PRO A 125 -8.60 3.38 16.56
C PRO A 125 -8.31 4.83 17.00
N SER A 126 -7.05 5.26 16.94
CA SER A 126 -6.61 6.64 17.18
C SER A 126 -7.16 7.64 16.15
N MET A 127 -7.44 7.20 14.93
CA MET A 127 -7.92 8.05 13.83
C MET A 127 -9.43 8.27 13.84
N VAL A 128 -10.24 7.24 14.18
CA VAL A 128 -11.71 7.26 14.02
C VAL A 128 -12.50 7.31 15.33
N GLY A 129 -11.82 7.40 16.47
CA GLY A 129 -12.47 7.43 17.79
C GLY A 129 -13.58 8.48 17.87
N LYS A 130 -14.81 8.05 18.15
CA LYS A 130 -16.03 8.90 18.07
C LYS A 130 -15.95 10.21 18.87
N LYS A 131 -15.21 10.24 19.98
CA LYS A 131 -15.12 11.40 20.89
C LYS A 131 -13.77 12.12 20.87
N ALA A 132 -12.71 11.44 20.44
CA ALA A 132 -11.34 11.93 20.61
C ALA A 132 -10.39 11.55 19.46
N GLY A 133 -10.89 10.89 18.42
CA GLY A 133 -10.07 10.51 17.27
C GLY A 133 -9.68 11.72 16.42
N VAL A 134 -8.60 11.57 15.66
CA VAL A 134 -8.07 12.62 14.77
C VAL A 134 -9.16 13.16 13.83
N ALA A 135 -9.99 12.29 13.26
CA ALA A 135 -11.06 12.69 12.35
C ALA A 135 -12.13 13.54 13.04
N THR A 136 -12.47 13.23 14.29
CA THR A 136 -13.40 14.04 15.10
C THR A 136 -12.79 15.41 15.39
N LYS A 137 -11.55 15.46 15.89
CA LYS A 137 -10.85 16.71 16.20
C LYS A 137 -10.68 17.62 14.98
N PHE A 138 -10.32 17.04 13.85
CA PHE A 138 -10.18 17.75 12.58
C PHE A 138 -11.52 18.33 12.12
N LYS A 139 -12.58 17.52 12.18
CA LYS A 139 -13.94 17.97 11.86
C LYS A 139 -14.36 19.14 12.76
N ASP A 140 -14.16 19.04 14.07
CA ASP A 140 -14.56 20.07 15.03
C ASP A 140 -13.84 21.40 14.74
N LYS A 141 -12.53 21.36 14.46
CA LYS A 141 -11.73 22.56 14.07
C LYS A 141 -12.25 23.20 12.80
N VAL A 142 -12.55 22.40 11.77
CA VAL A 142 -13.08 22.90 10.49
C VAL A 142 -14.47 23.51 10.68
N GLN A 143 -15.36 22.81 11.40
CA GLN A 143 -16.73 23.26 11.66
C GLN A 143 -16.78 24.58 12.44
N ALA A 144 -15.84 24.81 13.35
CA ALA A 144 -15.70 26.07 14.06
C ALA A 144 -15.34 27.26 13.16
N LEU A 145 -14.75 27.01 11.98
CA LEU A 145 -14.21 28.04 11.08
C LEU A 145 -15.03 28.23 9.79
N ASN A 146 -15.83 27.25 9.39
CA ASN A 146 -16.65 27.29 8.18
C ASN A 146 -18.17 27.42 8.46
N GLY A 147 -18.56 27.73 9.70
CA GLY A 147 -19.97 27.90 10.08
C GLY A 147 -20.77 26.60 10.14
N GLY A 148 -20.10 25.45 10.29
CA GLY A 148 -20.75 24.14 10.36
C GLY A 148 -21.02 23.50 9.00
N ASP A 149 -20.38 23.99 7.94
CA ASP A 149 -20.44 23.40 6.61
C ASP A 149 -20.02 21.92 6.61
N ARG A 150 -20.47 21.21 5.58
CA ARG A 150 -20.38 19.75 5.51
C ARG A 150 -18.93 19.31 5.35
N PHE A 151 -18.44 18.56 6.35
CA PHE A 151 -17.11 17.95 6.35
C PHE A 151 -17.20 16.43 6.24
N TRP A 152 -16.40 15.83 5.37
CA TRP A 152 -16.41 14.40 5.10
C TRP A 152 -15.20 13.69 5.70
N THR A 153 -15.44 12.54 6.31
CA THR A 153 -14.37 11.66 6.79
C THR A 153 -14.40 10.39 5.95
N PHE A 154 -13.27 10.04 5.36
CA PHE A 154 -13.12 8.88 4.50
C PHE A 154 -12.21 7.85 5.14
N HIS A 155 -12.63 6.60 5.09
CA HIS A 155 -11.79 5.48 5.45
C HIS A 155 -11.01 5.07 4.20
N CYS A 156 -9.74 4.72 4.36
CA CYS A 156 -8.92 4.25 3.26
C CYS A 156 -9.56 3.03 2.58
N ILE A 157 -9.94 3.18 1.31
CA ILE A 157 -10.65 2.15 0.55
C ILE A 157 -9.81 0.88 0.37
N LEU A 158 -8.48 1.01 0.30
CA LEU A 158 -7.55 -0.11 0.24
C LEU A 158 -7.53 -0.89 1.55
N HIS A 159 -7.61 -0.19 2.69
CA HIS A 159 -7.73 -0.87 3.98
C HIS A 159 -9.10 -1.57 4.11
N GLN A 160 -10.19 -0.94 3.65
CA GLN A 160 -11.51 -1.58 3.64
C GLN A 160 -11.54 -2.84 2.76
N GLU A 161 -10.92 -2.81 1.59
CA GLU A 161 -10.76 -3.98 0.72
C GLU A 161 -9.96 -5.09 1.42
N ALA A 162 -8.83 -4.75 2.03
CA ALA A 162 -8.02 -5.71 2.80
C ALA A 162 -8.78 -6.32 3.99
N LEU A 163 -9.62 -5.53 4.69
CA LEU A 163 -10.49 -6.03 5.75
C LEU A 163 -11.58 -6.96 5.20
N CYS A 164 -12.16 -6.65 4.04
CA CYS A 164 -13.15 -7.50 3.40
C CYS A 164 -12.59 -8.89 3.08
N CYS A 165 -11.32 -8.97 2.63
CA CYS A 165 -10.63 -10.22 2.35
C CYS A 165 -10.55 -11.18 3.55
N LYS A 166 -10.56 -10.66 4.79
CA LYS A 166 -10.61 -11.49 6.01
C LYS A 166 -11.88 -12.33 6.11
N SER A 167 -12.93 -11.98 5.36
CA SER A 167 -14.18 -12.76 5.29
C SER A 167 -14.03 -14.11 4.61
N LEU A 168 -12.96 -14.33 3.83
CA LEU A 168 -12.73 -15.61 3.12
C LEU A 168 -12.46 -16.80 4.08
N LYS A 169 -11.98 -16.55 5.31
CA LYS A 169 -11.72 -17.57 6.35
C LYS A 169 -10.89 -18.78 5.86
N MET A 170 -9.81 -18.51 5.12
CA MET A 170 -8.90 -19.54 4.58
C MET A 170 -7.65 -19.72 5.45
N ASP A 171 -7.83 -19.70 6.78
CA ASP A 171 -6.71 -19.72 7.73
C ASP A 171 -5.95 -21.05 7.67
N HIS A 172 -6.63 -22.17 7.43
CA HIS A 172 -6.03 -23.50 7.30
C HIS A 172 -5.04 -23.60 6.12
N VAL A 173 -5.24 -22.84 5.05
CA VAL A 173 -4.27 -22.73 3.95
C VAL A 173 -3.18 -21.73 4.30
N MET A 174 -3.58 -20.56 4.79
CA MET A 174 -2.66 -19.45 5.04
C MET A 174 -1.63 -19.73 6.12
N GLU A 175 -2.03 -20.37 7.23
CA GLU A 175 -1.11 -20.74 8.30
C GLU A 175 0.02 -21.65 7.79
N VAL A 176 -0.32 -22.62 6.94
CA VAL A 176 0.64 -23.55 6.33
C VAL A 176 1.58 -22.81 5.37
N VAL A 177 1.04 -21.96 4.50
CA VAL A 177 1.84 -21.15 3.55
C VAL A 177 2.79 -20.23 4.32
N VAL A 178 2.28 -19.44 5.28
CA VAL A 178 3.08 -18.48 6.06
C VAL A 178 4.16 -19.20 6.87
N ARG A 179 3.82 -20.28 7.58
CA ARG A 179 4.78 -21.08 8.35
C ARG A 179 5.91 -21.60 7.46
N THR A 180 5.57 -22.13 6.29
CA THR A 180 6.53 -22.73 5.36
C THR A 180 7.43 -21.67 4.72
N VAL A 181 6.84 -20.58 4.22
CA VAL A 181 7.58 -19.46 3.63
C VAL A 181 8.50 -18.81 4.66
N ASN A 182 8.02 -18.58 5.89
CA ASN A 182 8.84 -18.02 6.96
C ASN A 182 10.00 -18.96 7.32
N PHE A 183 9.80 -20.28 7.35
CA PHE A 183 10.90 -21.22 7.61
C PHE A 183 11.99 -21.15 6.53
N ILE A 184 11.61 -21.01 5.26
CA ILE A 184 12.53 -20.89 4.13
C ILE A 184 13.24 -19.53 4.16
N ARG A 185 12.49 -18.44 4.37
CA ARG A 185 12.94 -17.06 4.17
C ARG A 185 13.60 -16.41 5.39
N SER A 186 13.20 -16.77 6.61
CA SER A 186 13.71 -16.13 7.84
C SER A 186 15.18 -16.43 8.11
N ARG A 187 15.70 -17.57 7.62
CA ARG A 187 17.10 -17.98 7.81
C ARG A 187 17.86 -17.84 6.50
N GLY A 188 18.89 -17.00 6.47
CA GLY A 188 19.71 -16.78 5.27
C GLY A 188 20.38 -18.05 4.72
N LEU A 189 20.63 -19.07 5.55
CA LEU A 189 21.09 -20.38 5.07
C LEU A 189 20.00 -21.14 4.32
N ASN A 190 18.78 -21.20 4.88
CA ASN A 190 17.67 -21.91 4.24
C ASN A 190 17.31 -21.26 2.91
N HIS A 191 17.22 -19.93 2.87
CA HIS A 191 16.93 -19.18 1.65
C HIS A 191 17.96 -19.46 0.56
N ARG A 192 19.27 -19.37 0.85
CA ARG A 192 20.32 -19.68 -0.14
C ARG A 192 20.30 -21.13 -0.62
N GLN A 193 19.99 -22.07 0.25
CA GLN A 193 19.90 -23.48 -0.12
C GLN A 193 18.66 -23.77 -0.97
N PHE A 194 17.54 -23.08 -0.70
CA PHE A 194 16.34 -23.14 -1.52
C PHE A 194 16.58 -22.49 -2.90
N ASP A 195 17.18 -21.30 -2.95
CA ASP A 195 17.53 -20.64 -4.22
C ASP A 195 18.48 -21.50 -5.07
N LYS A 196 19.41 -22.21 -4.43
CA LYS A 196 20.27 -23.17 -5.12
C LYS A 196 19.46 -24.33 -5.72
N LEU A 197 18.51 -24.90 -4.95
CA LEU A 197 17.61 -25.94 -5.44
C LEU A 197 16.81 -25.45 -6.67
N LEU A 198 16.28 -24.23 -6.62
CA LEU A 198 15.56 -23.63 -7.74
C LEU A 198 16.46 -23.44 -8.97
N SER A 199 17.69 -22.96 -8.75
CA SER A 199 18.67 -22.74 -9.82
C SER A 199 19.08 -24.05 -10.49
N ASP A 200 19.28 -25.12 -9.72
CA ASP A 200 19.59 -26.46 -10.22
C ASP A 200 18.44 -27.02 -11.09
N SER A 201 17.21 -26.56 -10.87
CA SER A 201 16.01 -26.87 -11.67
C SER A 201 15.72 -25.85 -12.79
N ASN A 202 16.63 -24.91 -13.08
CA ASN A 202 16.45 -23.81 -14.05
C ASN A 202 15.27 -22.85 -13.72
N ILE A 203 14.86 -22.75 -12.46
CA ILE A 203 13.81 -21.84 -12.00
C ILE A 203 14.46 -20.54 -11.53
N THR A 204 14.07 -19.43 -12.16
CA THR A 204 14.67 -18.09 -11.91
C THR A 204 13.90 -17.23 -10.92
N HIS A 205 12.68 -17.62 -10.55
CA HIS A 205 11.85 -16.89 -9.60
C HIS A 205 11.79 -17.62 -8.26
N SER A 206 12.13 -16.92 -7.17
CA SER A 206 12.12 -17.46 -5.80
C SER A 206 10.90 -17.02 -5.01
N LEU A 207 10.70 -17.57 -3.81
CA LEU A 207 9.63 -17.18 -2.89
C LEU A 207 9.88 -15.77 -2.34
N PRO A 208 8.93 -14.83 -2.43
CA PRO A 208 9.05 -13.54 -1.76
C PRO A 208 8.99 -13.69 -0.23
N TYR A 209 9.58 -12.74 0.52
CA TYR A 209 9.41 -12.68 1.97
C TYR A 209 7.97 -12.27 2.28
N HIS A 210 7.27 -13.04 3.11
CA HIS A 210 5.93 -12.67 3.55
C HIS A 210 6.01 -11.58 4.63
N THR A 211 5.40 -10.41 4.36
CA THR A 211 5.15 -9.39 5.38
C THR A 211 3.64 -9.23 5.52
N GLU A 212 3.10 -9.39 6.73
CA GLU A 212 1.65 -9.25 7.00
C GLU A 212 1.07 -7.90 6.54
N VAL A 213 1.93 -6.89 6.42
CA VAL A 213 1.57 -5.48 6.24
C VAL A 213 0.98 -5.14 4.86
N ARG A 214 1.12 -5.99 3.82
CA ARG A 214 0.67 -5.63 2.45
C ARG A 214 -0.01 -6.79 1.71
N TRP A 215 -1.32 -6.68 1.48
CA TRP A 215 -2.11 -7.68 0.75
C TRP A 215 -1.54 -8.06 -0.63
N LEU A 216 -1.00 -7.08 -1.38
CA LEU A 216 -0.35 -7.35 -2.68
C LEU A 216 0.83 -8.33 -2.55
N SER A 217 1.55 -8.35 -1.42
CA SER A 217 2.62 -9.32 -1.18
C SER A 217 2.06 -10.70 -0.86
N ARG A 218 0.90 -10.78 -0.17
CA ARG A 218 0.22 -12.04 0.13
C ARG A 218 -0.19 -12.80 -1.13
N GLY A 219 -0.75 -12.12 -2.13
CA GLY A 219 -1.07 -12.77 -3.40
C GLY A 219 0.15 -13.25 -4.19
N ALA A 220 1.24 -12.48 -4.17
CA ALA A 220 2.49 -12.92 -4.79
C ALA A 220 3.07 -14.16 -4.07
N VAL A 221 3.05 -14.17 -2.73
CA VAL A 221 3.46 -15.33 -1.92
C VAL A 221 2.62 -16.56 -2.27
N LEU A 222 1.29 -16.43 -2.33
CA LEU A 222 0.38 -17.52 -2.66
C LEU A 222 0.66 -18.10 -4.06
N ARG A 223 0.81 -17.23 -5.08
CA ARG A 223 1.11 -17.66 -6.45
C ARG A 223 2.44 -18.43 -6.50
N HIS A 224 3.51 -17.85 -5.96
CA HIS A 224 4.83 -18.51 -5.97
C HIS A 224 4.82 -19.80 -5.14
N PHE A 225 4.09 -19.85 -4.03
CA PHE A 225 3.95 -21.06 -3.24
C PHE A 225 3.26 -22.18 -4.02
N PHE A 226 2.19 -21.85 -4.74
CA PHE A 226 1.48 -22.81 -5.59
C PHE A 226 2.37 -23.32 -6.73
N ASP A 227 3.08 -22.41 -7.41
CA ASP A 227 3.94 -22.76 -8.55
C ASP A 227 5.13 -23.63 -8.12
N LEU A 228 5.72 -23.35 -6.94
CA LEU A 228 6.89 -24.05 -6.39
C LEU A 228 6.55 -25.18 -5.42
N ARG A 229 5.31 -25.66 -5.39
CA ARG A 229 4.84 -26.63 -4.38
C ARG A 229 5.67 -27.91 -4.34
N GLU A 230 6.17 -28.38 -5.48
CA GLU A 230 7.00 -29.59 -5.58
C GLU A 230 8.38 -29.36 -4.96
N GLU A 231 9.05 -28.27 -5.34
CA GLU A 231 10.37 -27.88 -4.81
C GLU A 231 10.29 -27.56 -3.31
N ILE A 232 9.21 -26.90 -2.87
CA ILE A 232 8.93 -26.64 -1.46
C ILE A 232 8.78 -27.96 -0.71
N GLY A 233 7.99 -28.90 -1.22
CA GLY A 233 7.82 -30.22 -0.63
C GLY A 233 9.16 -30.94 -0.44
N GLN A 234 9.96 -31.03 -1.51
CA GLN A 234 11.28 -31.67 -1.50
C GLN A 234 12.25 -30.98 -0.53
N PHE A 235 12.29 -29.65 -0.52
CA PHE A 235 13.16 -28.89 0.37
C PHE A 235 12.79 -29.11 1.84
N MET A 236 11.50 -29.04 2.15
CA MET A 236 10.98 -29.17 3.50
C MET A 236 11.17 -30.59 4.05
N GLU A 237 11.03 -31.62 3.21
CA GLU A 237 11.34 -33.00 3.55
C GLU A 237 12.84 -33.20 3.86
N LYS A 238 13.74 -32.68 3.01
CA LYS A 238 15.20 -32.69 3.27
C LYS A 238 15.58 -31.97 4.57
N LYS A 239 14.74 -31.04 5.04
CA LYS A 239 14.92 -30.31 6.31
C LYS A 239 14.27 -31.00 7.51
N GLY A 240 13.69 -32.19 7.33
CA GLY A 240 13.00 -32.93 8.39
C GLY A 240 11.70 -32.27 8.85
N LYS A 241 11.07 -31.46 7.99
CA LYS A 241 9.81 -30.75 8.27
C LYS A 241 8.82 -30.93 7.12
N PRO A 242 8.36 -32.15 6.81
CA PRO A 242 7.47 -32.37 5.68
C PRO A 242 6.17 -31.54 5.81
N VAL A 243 5.72 -30.99 4.68
CA VAL A 243 4.44 -30.26 4.57
C VAL A 243 3.41 -31.25 4.07
N LEU A 244 2.75 -31.96 5.00
CA LEU A 244 1.84 -33.07 4.68
C LEU A 244 0.61 -32.59 3.89
N GLU A 245 0.24 -31.33 4.04
CA GLU A 245 -0.88 -30.69 3.36
C GLU A 245 -0.70 -30.69 1.83
N LEU A 246 0.55 -30.69 1.33
CA LEU A 246 0.84 -30.80 -0.10
C LEU A 246 0.49 -32.17 -0.71
N GLN A 247 0.23 -33.18 0.12
CA GLN A 247 -0.22 -34.50 -0.32
C GLN A 247 -1.76 -34.61 -0.38
N SER A 248 -2.48 -33.64 0.19
CA SER A 248 -3.95 -33.61 0.22
C SER A 248 -4.50 -32.91 -1.02
N GLN A 249 -5.25 -33.63 -1.85
CA GLN A 249 -5.92 -33.06 -3.02
C GLN A 249 -6.98 -32.02 -2.63
N GLU A 250 -7.67 -32.22 -1.52
CA GLU A 250 -8.63 -31.24 -0.99
C GLU A 250 -7.93 -29.93 -0.63
N TRP A 251 -6.80 -30.01 0.08
CA TRP A 251 -6.04 -28.81 0.47
C TRP A 251 -5.44 -28.09 -0.76
N LEU A 252 -4.99 -28.84 -1.77
CA LEU A 252 -4.48 -28.26 -3.02
C LEU A 252 -5.58 -27.51 -3.80
N ARG A 253 -6.83 -27.99 -3.78
CA ARG A 253 -7.97 -27.29 -4.37
C ARG A 253 -8.28 -25.98 -3.63
N ASP A 254 -8.24 -26.01 -2.29
CA ASP A 254 -8.40 -24.79 -1.49
C ASP A 254 -7.28 -23.78 -1.74
N LEU A 255 -6.03 -24.24 -1.83
CA LEU A 255 -4.90 -23.40 -2.20
C LEU A 255 -5.10 -22.78 -3.59
N ALA A 256 -5.47 -23.59 -4.58
CA ALA A 256 -5.71 -23.12 -5.95
C ALA A 256 -6.80 -22.04 -6.00
N PHE A 257 -7.95 -22.29 -5.34
CA PHE A 257 -9.03 -21.32 -5.20
C PHE A 257 -8.56 -20.03 -4.53
N LEU A 258 -7.80 -20.14 -3.44
CA LEU A 258 -7.29 -18.99 -2.71
C LEU A 258 -6.33 -18.15 -3.56
N VAL A 259 -5.48 -18.78 -4.37
CA VAL A 259 -4.58 -18.06 -5.29
C VAL A 259 -5.40 -17.27 -6.33
N ASP A 260 -6.39 -17.90 -6.95
CA ASP A 260 -7.20 -17.29 -8.01
C ASP A 260 -8.08 -16.13 -7.47
N ILE A 261 -8.78 -16.32 -6.34
CA ILE A 261 -9.58 -15.23 -5.74
C ILE A 261 -8.71 -14.07 -5.28
N THR A 262 -7.50 -14.37 -4.77
CA THR A 262 -6.55 -13.34 -4.35
C THR A 262 -6.01 -12.55 -5.54
N GLU A 263 -5.84 -13.17 -6.71
CA GLU A 263 -5.47 -12.46 -7.93
C GLU A 263 -6.56 -11.47 -8.37
N HIS A 264 -7.84 -11.86 -8.29
CA HIS A 264 -8.96 -10.97 -8.56
C HIS A 264 -9.00 -9.78 -7.60
N LEU A 265 -8.77 -10.02 -6.31
CA LEU A 265 -8.69 -8.98 -5.28
C LEU A 265 -7.49 -8.04 -5.52
N ASN A 266 -6.32 -8.58 -5.90
CA ASN A 266 -5.17 -7.77 -6.26
C ASN A 266 -5.43 -6.88 -7.48
N ASN A 267 -6.19 -7.36 -8.46
CA ASN A 267 -6.58 -6.57 -9.61
C ASN A 267 -7.53 -5.43 -9.20
N LEU A 268 -8.50 -5.70 -8.33
CA LEU A 268 -9.31 -4.65 -7.72
C LEU A 268 -8.46 -3.62 -6.97
N ASN A 269 -7.54 -4.07 -6.11
CA ASN A 269 -6.65 -3.21 -5.34
C ASN A 269 -5.84 -2.26 -6.25
N LYS A 270 -5.27 -2.78 -7.35
CA LYS A 270 -4.61 -1.98 -8.40
C LYS A 270 -5.55 -0.95 -9.03
N MET A 271 -6.82 -1.31 -9.24
CA MET A 271 -7.85 -0.40 -9.74
C MET A 271 -8.31 0.65 -8.71
N LEU A 272 -8.03 0.46 -7.42
CA LEU A 272 -8.37 1.41 -6.36
C LEU A 272 -7.22 2.34 -5.96
N GLN A 273 -5.99 2.09 -6.44
CA GLN A 273 -4.83 2.95 -6.19
C GLN A 273 -4.38 3.74 -7.43
N GLY A 274 -3.56 4.77 -7.22
CA GLY A 274 -2.96 5.57 -8.29
C GLY A 274 -3.54 6.99 -8.40
N ARG A 275 -2.79 7.84 -9.11
CA ARG A 275 -3.09 9.27 -9.23
C ARG A 275 -4.27 9.53 -10.18
N LYS A 276 -4.88 10.71 -10.05
CA LYS A 276 -5.93 11.23 -10.94
C LYS A 276 -7.22 10.38 -10.97
N LYS A 277 -7.50 9.66 -9.89
CA LYS A 277 -8.77 8.97 -9.71
C LYS A 277 -9.78 9.85 -9.00
N VAL A 278 -11.05 9.66 -9.37
CA VAL A 278 -12.21 10.34 -8.79
C VAL A 278 -13.11 9.32 -8.09
N VAL A 279 -13.91 9.79 -7.13
CA VAL A 279 -14.75 8.92 -6.29
C VAL A 279 -15.73 8.05 -7.07
N THR A 280 -16.24 8.55 -8.20
CA THR A 280 -17.13 7.78 -9.08
C THR A 280 -16.43 6.56 -9.66
N GLN A 281 -15.19 6.69 -10.12
CA GLN A 281 -14.40 5.55 -10.61
C GLN A 281 -14.17 4.50 -9.52
N PHE A 282 -13.91 4.92 -8.27
CA PHE A 282 -13.81 3.97 -7.17
C PHE A 282 -15.13 3.23 -6.92
N SER A 283 -16.25 3.96 -6.92
CA SER A 283 -17.59 3.37 -6.78
C SER A 283 -17.88 2.37 -7.90
N ASP A 284 -17.60 2.72 -9.15
CA ASP A 284 -17.83 1.87 -10.31
C ASP A 284 -17.00 0.58 -10.24
N ASN A 285 -15.72 0.70 -9.84
CA ASN A 285 -14.83 -0.45 -9.69
C ASN A 285 -15.33 -1.43 -8.61
N ILE A 286 -15.77 -0.90 -7.46
CA ILE A 286 -16.36 -1.72 -6.38
C ILE A 286 -17.66 -2.36 -6.86
N HIS A 287 -18.54 -1.61 -7.52
CA HIS A 287 -19.81 -2.14 -8.01
C HIS A 287 -19.61 -3.25 -9.04
N ALA A 288 -18.72 -3.03 -10.01
CA ALA A 288 -18.35 -4.03 -11.00
C ALA A 288 -17.75 -5.28 -10.35
N PHE A 289 -16.93 -5.13 -9.32
CA PHE A 289 -16.36 -6.28 -8.59
C PHE A 289 -17.44 -7.09 -7.85
N LYS A 290 -18.42 -6.42 -7.21
CA LYS A 290 -19.55 -7.10 -6.58
C LYS A 290 -20.37 -7.92 -7.59
N LEU A 291 -20.63 -7.35 -8.77
CA LEU A 291 -21.33 -8.07 -9.84
C LEU A 291 -20.53 -9.29 -10.32
N LYS A 292 -19.20 -9.16 -10.44
CA LYS A 292 -18.30 -10.27 -10.77
C LYS A 292 -18.36 -11.38 -9.71
N LEU A 293 -18.34 -11.04 -8.42
CA LEU A 293 -18.47 -12.03 -7.35
C LEU A 293 -19.78 -12.83 -7.47
N THR A 294 -20.91 -12.17 -7.71
CA THR A 294 -22.20 -12.86 -7.92
C THR A 294 -22.18 -13.76 -9.15
N LEU A 295 -21.58 -13.32 -10.25
CA LEU A 295 -21.42 -14.13 -11.45
C LEU A 295 -20.55 -15.38 -11.18
N TRP A 296 -19.42 -15.19 -10.51
CA TRP A 296 -18.49 -16.27 -10.17
C TRP A 296 -19.10 -17.30 -9.24
N GLU A 297 -19.84 -16.87 -8.22
CA GLU A 297 -20.61 -17.74 -7.32
C GLU A 297 -21.59 -18.62 -8.12
N MET A 298 -22.37 -18.01 -9.02
CA MET A 298 -23.31 -18.73 -9.88
C MET A 298 -22.61 -19.74 -10.81
N GLN A 299 -21.48 -19.37 -11.40
CA GLN A 299 -20.73 -20.25 -12.30
C GLN A 299 -20.10 -21.42 -11.54
N LEU A 300 -19.50 -21.17 -10.38
CA LEU A 300 -18.93 -22.22 -9.53
C LEU A 300 -20.01 -23.19 -9.03
N ALA A 301 -21.18 -22.70 -8.64
CA ALA A 301 -22.32 -23.54 -8.26
C ALA A 301 -22.80 -24.46 -9.41
N ASN A 302 -22.60 -24.05 -10.65
CA ASN A 302 -22.90 -24.82 -11.86
C ASN A 302 -21.70 -25.64 -12.38
N GLY A 303 -20.61 -25.75 -11.60
CA GLY A 303 -19.42 -26.52 -11.98
C GLY A 303 -18.58 -25.87 -13.09
N ASN A 304 -18.69 -24.55 -13.30
CA ASN A 304 -17.92 -23.79 -14.28
C ASN A 304 -16.85 -22.92 -13.61
N PRO A 305 -15.57 -23.37 -13.56
CA PRO A 305 -14.47 -22.63 -12.95
C PRO A 305 -13.75 -21.69 -13.93
N ALA A 306 -14.38 -21.20 -15.00
CA ALA A 306 -13.68 -20.42 -16.06
C ALA A 306 -12.89 -19.18 -15.57
N HIS A 307 -13.21 -18.62 -14.41
CA HIS A 307 -12.46 -17.51 -13.80
C HIS A 307 -11.49 -17.93 -12.69
N PHE A 308 -11.35 -19.24 -12.47
CA PHE A 308 -10.50 -19.88 -11.47
C PHE A 308 -9.64 -20.96 -12.17
N PRO A 309 -8.69 -20.55 -13.02
CA PRO A 309 -7.92 -21.46 -13.87
C PRO A 309 -7.01 -22.42 -13.09
N LEU A 310 -6.56 -22.07 -11.88
CA LEU A 310 -5.84 -23.01 -11.04
C LEU A 310 -6.78 -24.01 -10.40
N SER A 311 -7.96 -23.57 -9.95
CA SER A 311 -8.97 -24.49 -9.45
C SER A 311 -9.36 -25.50 -10.52
N GLU A 312 -9.53 -25.08 -11.77
CA GLU A 312 -9.82 -25.98 -12.91
C GLU A 312 -8.73 -27.07 -13.10
N ARG A 313 -7.46 -26.72 -12.88
CA ARG A 313 -6.33 -27.67 -13.01
C ARG A 313 -6.19 -28.63 -11.84
N CYS A 314 -6.81 -28.34 -10.69
CA CYS A 314 -6.78 -29.16 -9.48
C CYS A 314 -8.04 -30.01 -9.29
N VAL A 315 -9.00 -29.93 -10.22
CA VAL A 315 -10.19 -30.79 -10.26
C VAL A 315 -9.84 -32.16 -10.82
#